data_AF-A0A1X7U4H0-F1
#
_entry.id   AF-A0A1X7U4H0-F1
#
_cell.length_a   1.000
_cell.length_b   1.000
_cell.length_c   1.000
_cell.angle_alpha   90.00
_cell.angle_beta   90.00
_cell.angle_gamma   90.00
#
_symmetry.space_group_name_H-M   'P 1'
#
loop_
_entity.id
_entity.type
_entity.pdbx_description
1 polymer ?
#
loop_
_entity_poly.entity_id
_entity_poly.type
_entity_poly.pdbx_seq_one_letter_code
_entity_poly.pdbx_strand_id
1 'polypeptide(L)'
;MCMIQSIFSYKSIEEVTESCEGEGLRWMQVQPMNDRPVLADIIQRAEKANYKAIVVTCDYPRLPMHYKIMKIWPPSPSPSDAKGHYAGNFSKEWNDFIYSDLSGLRKVLEKHIINPGTWEIVDWVRSVTSLPIVLKGILHPDDAREAIKHDIQAIQVSNHGGRNIDETPPTLYALPEIIKAVNGKVEVYVDGGIRQGTDVLKALALGARAVFVGRPIVWGLACNGEDGVYDVLRILGNEFEYAMSFAGCSSLADITSDIVRHKTHYTKQ
;
A
#
# COMPACT_ATOMS: atom_id res chain seq x y z
N MET A 1 15.44 3.64 0.29
CA MET A 1 14.32 2.75 -0.09
C MET A 1 13.36 2.65 1.09
N CYS A 2 12.05 2.60 0.87
CA CYS A 2 11.04 2.55 1.94
C CYS A 2 10.34 1.19 1.95
N MET A 3 10.17 0.59 3.13
CA MET A 3 9.32 -0.60 3.34
C MET A 3 7.98 -0.16 3.94
N ILE A 4 6.88 -0.58 3.33
CA ILE A 4 5.55 -0.48 3.93
C ILE A 4 5.22 -1.84 4.55
N GLN A 5 5.16 -1.93 5.88
CA GLN A 5 4.74 -3.15 6.57
C GLN A 5 3.22 -3.21 6.65
N SER A 6 2.64 -4.36 6.30
CA SER A 6 1.20 -4.61 6.46
C SER A 6 0.82 -4.84 7.92
N ILE A 7 -0.33 -4.32 8.34
CA ILE A 7 -0.96 -4.67 9.62
C ILE A 7 -1.16 -6.19 9.78
N PHE A 8 -1.35 -6.93 8.68
CA PHE A 8 -1.46 -8.39 8.68
C PHE A 8 -0.13 -9.12 8.40
N SER A 9 1.01 -8.46 8.63
CA SER A 9 2.33 -9.11 8.53
C SER A 9 2.45 -10.31 9.46
N TYR A 10 3.13 -11.37 9.01
CA TYR A 10 3.49 -12.52 9.87
C TYR A 10 4.50 -12.17 10.96
N LYS A 11 5.29 -11.12 10.73
CA LYS A 11 6.24 -10.55 11.68
C LYS A 11 5.67 -9.31 12.34
N SER A 12 5.91 -9.16 13.64
CA SER A 12 5.48 -7.97 14.39
C SER A 12 6.28 -6.73 13.99
N ILE A 13 5.79 -5.54 14.36
CA ILE A 13 6.50 -4.27 14.24
C ILE A 13 7.88 -4.37 14.91
N GLU A 14 7.93 -4.98 16.08
CA GLU A 14 9.11 -5.13 16.91
C GLU A 14 10.12 -6.07 16.25
N GLU A 15 9.70 -7.25 15.79
CA GLU A 15 10.58 -8.20 15.07
C GLU A 15 11.18 -7.58 13.80
N VAL A 16 10.38 -6.81 13.02
CA VAL A 16 10.87 -6.13 11.81
C VAL A 16 11.82 -4.99 12.14
N THR A 17 11.59 -4.28 13.25
CA THR A 17 12.49 -3.22 13.71
C THR A 17 13.81 -3.80 14.19
N GLU A 18 13.77 -4.89 14.96
CA GLU A 18 14.95 -5.60 15.45
C GLU A 18 15.78 -6.20 14.32
N SER A 19 15.14 -6.74 13.27
CA SER A 19 15.85 -7.36 12.13
C SER A 19 16.73 -6.38 11.32
N CYS A 20 16.57 -5.09 11.55
CA CYS A 20 17.35 -4.04 10.91
C CYS A 20 18.02 -3.10 11.92
N GLU A 21 18.12 -3.50 13.20
CA GLU A 21 18.69 -2.70 14.28
C GLU A 21 18.05 -1.29 14.39
N GLY A 22 16.79 -1.16 13.98
CA GLY A 22 16.07 0.11 13.90
C GLY A 22 16.42 0.98 12.68
N GLU A 23 17.37 0.58 11.84
CA GLU A 23 17.79 1.28 10.62
C GLU A 23 16.86 1.03 9.43
N GLY A 24 16.79 1.98 8.49
CA GLY A 24 15.95 1.87 7.30
C GLY A 24 14.59 2.57 7.45
N LEU A 25 14.05 3.02 6.31
CA LEU A 25 12.80 3.76 6.27
C LEU A 25 11.61 2.79 6.25
N ARG A 26 10.81 2.79 7.32
CA ARG A 26 9.61 1.95 7.45
C ARG A 26 8.36 2.79 7.65
N TRP A 27 7.28 2.41 6.98
CA TRP A 27 5.93 2.94 7.18
C TRP A 27 4.99 1.80 7.55
N MET A 28 3.95 2.11 8.34
CA MET A 28 3.01 1.11 8.83
C MET A 28 1.70 1.25 8.07
N GLN A 29 1.35 0.23 7.29
CA GLN A 29 0.06 0.18 6.63
C GLN A 29 -1.00 -0.39 7.58
N VAL A 30 -2.10 0.34 7.70
CA VAL A 30 -3.30 -0.04 8.44
C VAL A 30 -4.54 0.12 7.56
N GLN A 31 -5.68 -0.33 8.05
CA GLN A 31 -6.98 -0.11 7.39
C GLN A 31 -8.01 0.29 8.45
N PRO A 32 -9.12 0.95 8.06
CA PRO A 32 -10.25 1.13 8.95
C PRO A 32 -10.65 -0.20 9.61
N MET A 33 -10.70 -0.24 10.95
CA MET A 33 -11.12 -1.41 11.73
C MET A 33 -12.15 -1.06 12.78
N ASN A 34 -13.14 -1.92 13.00
CA ASN A 34 -14.18 -1.68 14.01
C ASN A 34 -13.61 -1.65 15.43
N ASP A 35 -12.65 -2.53 15.74
CA ASP A 35 -11.94 -2.53 17.02
C ASP A 35 -10.88 -1.40 17.08
N ARG A 36 -11.35 -0.17 17.28
CA ARG A 36 -10.50 1.04 17.40
C ARG A 36 -9.38 0.92 18.44
N PRO A 37 -9.57 0.33 19.63
CA PRO A 37 -8.48 0.18 20.60
C PRO A 37 -7.32 -0.69 20.08
N VAL A 38 -7.61 -1.75 19.34
CA VAL A 38 -6.60 -2.64 18.74
C VAL A 38 -5.83 -1.91 17.65
N LEU A 39 -6.54 -1.16 16.80
CA LEU A 39 -5.92 -0.34 15.77
C LEU A 39 -5.03 0.77 16.36
N ALA A 40 -5.48 1.43 17.44
CA ALA A 40 -4.73 2.47 18.12
C ALA A 40 -3.43 1.92 18.73
N ASP A 41 -3.47 0.76 19.39
CA ASP A 41 -2.28 0.07 19.92
C ASP A 41 -1.24 -0.17 18.80
N ILE A 42 -1.67 -0.71 17.67
CA ILE A 42 -0.80 -0.99 16.52
C ILE A 42 -0.14 0.29 15.99
N ILE A 43 -0.92 1.37 15.83
CA ILE A 43 -0.42 2.67 15.37
C ILE A 43 0.63 3.23 16.34
N GLN A 44 0.32 3.20 17.64
CA GLN A 44 1.21 3.75 18.68
C GLN A 44 2.51 2.93 18.81
N ARG A 45 2.44 1.60 18.66
CA ARG A 45 3.64 0.75 18.63
C ARG A 45 4.51 1.03 17.41
N ALA A 46 3.92 1.24 16.23
CA ALA A 46 4.67 1.65 15.04
C ALA A 46 5.40 2.99 15.26
N GLU A 47 4.72 3.98 15.84
CA GLU A 47 5.32 5.28 16.18
C GLU A 47 6.48 5.14 17.18
N LYS A 48 6.29 4.35 18.25
CA LYS A 48 7.34 4.03 19.23
C LYS A 48 8.53 3.29 18.60
N ALA A 49 8.27 2.45 17.59
CA ALA A 49 9.29 1.69 16.85
C ALA A 49 9.94 2.52 15.71
N ASN A 50 9.81 3.84 15.73
CA ASN A 50 10.46 4.77 14.81
C ASN A 50 10.00 4.63 13.34
N TYR A 51 8.79 4.12 13.11
CA TYR A 51 8.16 4.19 11.79
C TYR A 51 7.89 5.65 11.44
N LYS A 52 7.89 5.97 10.14
CA LYS A 52 7.90 7.36 9.65
C LYS A 52 6.60 7.82 9.01
N ALA A 53 5.62 6.94 8.83
CA ALA A 53 4.29 7.29 8.37
C ALA A 53 3.28 6.16 8.66
N ILE A 54 2.01 6.53 8.72
CA ILE A 54 0.87 5.59 8.73
C ILE A 54 0.21 5.62 7.34
N VAL A 55 0.15 4.47 6.68
CA VAL A 55 -0.49 4.29 5.38
C VAL A 55 -1.89 3.73 5.60
N VAL A 56 -2.93 4.54 5.45
CA VAL A 56 -4.32 4.12 5.64
C VAL A 56 -4.89 3.62 4.32
N THR A 57 -5.09 2.31 4.21
CA THR A 57 -5.70 1.68 3.04
C THR A 57 -7.22 1.87 3.08
N CYS A 58 -7.76 2.61 2.10
CA CYS A 58 -9.17 2.98 2.01
C CYS A 58 -9.94 2.21 0.91
N ASP A 59 -9.25 1.38 0.13
CA ASP A 59 -9.83 0.64 -1.02
C ASP A 59 -10.36 -0.76 -0.66
N TYR A 60 -10.47 -1.09 0.63
CA TYR A 60 -10.84 -2.43 1.12
C TYR A 60 -12.07 -2.41 2.07
N PRO A 61 -13.24 -1.92 1.61
CA PRO A 61 -14.39 -1.73 2.49
C PRO A 61 -15.13 -3.04 2.85
N ARG A 62 -14.82 -4.13 2.15
CA ARG A 62 -15.43 -5.46 2.32
C ARG A 62 -14.38 -6.55 2.07
N LEU A 63 -14.67 -7.76 2.57
CA LEU A 63 -13.88 -8.93 2.23
C LEU A 63 -13.91 -9.20 0.72
N PRO A 64 -12.76 -9.40 0.07
CA PRO A 64 -12.65 -9.57 -1.37
C PRO A 64 -13.21 -10.91 -1.79
N MET A 65 -14.04 -10.89 -2.83
CA MET A 65 -14.65 -12.08 -3.42
C MET A 65 -13.79 -12.58 -4.59
N HIS A 66 -12.55 -12.96 -4.32
CA HIS A 66 -11.66 -13.41 -5.38
C HIS A 66 -11.86 -14.90 -5.63
N TYR A 67 -12.13 -15.31 -6.89
CA TYR A 67 -12.40 -16.70 -7.25
C TYR A 67 -11.33 -17.71 -6.76
N LYS A 68 -10.05 -17.33 -6.76
CA LYS A 68 -8.97 -18.15 -6.19
C LYS A 68 -9.03 -18.25 -4.66
N ILE A 69 -9.37 -17.15 -3.98
CA ILE A 69 -9.56 -17.14 -2.52
C ILE A 69 -10.78 -18.00 -2.15
N MET A 70 -11.88 -17.90 -2.89
CA MET A 70 -13.06 -18.74 -2.65
C MET A 70 -12.81 -20.24 -2.86
N LYS A 71 -11.78 -20.61 -3.64
CA LYS A 71 -11.35 -22.02 -3.81
C LYS A 71 -10.47 -22.53 -2.67
N ILE A 72 -9.64 -21.66 -2.08
CA ILE A 72 -8.68 -22.00 -1.03
C ILE A 72 -9.30 -21.82 0.35
N TRP A 73 -10.24 -20.90 0.47
CA TRP A 73 -11.02 -20.62 1.66
C TRP A 73 -12.49 -20.95 1.38
N PRO A 74 -12.86 -22.24 1.47
CA PRO A 74 -14.25 -22.64 1.28
C PRO A 74 -15.13 -22.02 2.37
N PRO A 75 -16.47 -21.98 2.17
CA PRO A 75 -17.41 -21.42 3.15
C PRO A 75 -17.33 -22.02 4.55
N SER A 76 -16.71 -23.21 4.68
CA SER A 76 -16.44 -23.90 5.94
C SER A 76 -14.95 -24.32 5.97
N PRO A 77 -14.04 -23.41 6.34
CA PRO A 77 -12.63 -23.75 6.53
C PRO A 77 -12.45 -24.77 7.67
N SER A 78 -11.52 -25.70 7.52
CA SER A 78 -11.13 -26.69 8.51
C SER A 78 -10.06 -26.13 9.47
N PRO A 79 -9.92 -26.65 10.70
CA PRO A 79 -8.85 -26.25 11.63
C PRO A 79 -7.42 -26.34 11.06
N SER A 80 -7.17 -27.24 10.12
CA SER A 80 -5.89 -27.32 9.39
C SER A 80 -5.63 -26.11 8.50
N ASP A 81 -6.68 -25.44 8.02
CA ASP A 81 -6.59 -24.25 7.19
C ASP A 81 -6.20 -23.01 8.00
N ALA A 82 -6.26 -23.04 9.34
CA ALA A 82 -5.80 -21.94 10.20
C ALA A 82 -4.32 -22.00 10.59
N LYS A 83 -3.62 -23.11 10.29
CA LYS A 83 -2.20 -23.22 10.60
C LYS A 83 -1.41 -22.15 9.85
N GLY A 84 -0.91 -21.17 10.59
CA GLY A 84 -0.11 -20.07 10.06
C GLY A 84 -0.86 -18.77 9.78
N HIS A 85 -2.12 -18.63 10.20
CA HIS A 85 -2.89 -17.37 10.03
C HIS A 85 -2.65 -16.32 11.12
N TYR A 86 -1.53 -16.39 11.84
CA TYR A 86 -1.19 -15.41 12.87
C TYR A 86 -0.62 -14.15 12.23
N ALA A 87 -1.23 -13.01 12.52
CA ALA A 87 -0.65 -11.72 12.18
C ALA A 87 0.14 -11.21 13.39
N GLY A 88 1.46 -11.07 13.22
CA GLY A 88 2.40 -10.77 14.29
C GLY A 88 2.20 -9.41 14.95
N ASN A 89 1.47 -8.50 14.29
CA ASN A 89 1.12 -7.21 14.88
C ASN A 89 -0.05 -7.28 15.86
N PHE A 90 -0.77 -8.40 15.95
CA PHE A 90 -1.86 -8.57 16.89
C PHE A 90 -1.42 -9.42 18.09
N SER A 91 -2.00 -9.16 19.26
CA SER A 91 -1.69 -9.96 20.44
C SER A 91 -2.05 -11.44 20.22
N LYS A 92 -1.45 -12.31 21.02
CA LYS A 92 -1.76 -13.74 20.98
C LYS A 92 -3.25 -13.97 21.30
N GLU A 93 -3.77 -13.29 22.32
CA GLU A 93 -5.16 -13.40 22.76
C GLU A 93 -6.12 -12.93 21.67
N TRP A 94 -5.76 -11.87 20.94
CA TRP A 94 -6.58 -11.38 19.84
C TRP A 94 -6.56 -12.34 18.65
N ASN A 95 -5.40 -12.88 18.27
CA ASN A 95 -5.33 -13.91 17.24
C ASN A 95 -6.13 -15.17 17.65
N ASP A 96 -5.95 -15.65 18.88
CA ASP A 96 -6.69 -16.80 19.42
C ASP A 96 -8.20 -16.54 19.37
N PHE A 97 -8.65 -15.33 19.73
CA PHE A 97 -10.05 -14.93 19.64
C PHE A 97 -10.58 -14.96 18.19
N ILE A 98 -9.87 -14.31 17.26
CA ILE A 98 -10.31 -14.20 15.86
C ILE A 98 -10.36 -15.58 15.19
N TYR A 99 -9.38 -16.43 15.45
CA TYR A 99 -9.24 -17.75 14.80
C TYR A 99 -9.78 -18.91 15.65
N SER A 100 -10.49 -18.63 16.76
CA SER A 100 -11.06 -19.65 17.64
C SER A 100 -12.12 -20.54 16.97
N ASP A 101 -12.89 -19.98 16.04
CA ASP A 101 -13.90 -20.70 15.25
C ASP A 101 -13.83 -20.29 13.79
N LEU A 102 -13.27 -21.17 12.97
CA LEU A 102 -13.09 -20.92 11.55
C LEU A 102 -14.41 -20.95 10.77
N SER A 103 -15.42 -21.69 11.25
CA SER A 103 -16.74 -21.72 10.63
C SER A 103 -17.47 -20.37 10.76
N GLY A 104 -17.16 -19.62 11.83
CA GLY A 104 -17.63 -18.26 12.09
C GLY A 104 -16.70 -17.15 11.61
N LEU A 105 -15.50 -17.47 11.10
CA LEU A 105 -14.42 -16.49 10.87
C LEU A 105 -14.86 -15.31 10.00
N ARG A 106 -15.63 -15.54 8.93
CA ARG A 106 -16.15 -14.43 8.11
C ARG A 106 -16.95 -13.41 8.94
N LYS A 107 -17.85 -13.88 9.81
CA LYS A 107 -18.67 -13.02 10.67
C LYS A 107 -17.80 -12.29 11.69
N VAL A 108 -16.80 -12.97 12.23
CA VAL A 108 -15.84 -12.38 13.19
C VAL A 108 -15.03 -11.28 12.51
N LEU A 109 -14.48 -11.52 11.32
CA LEU A 109 -13.78 -10.51 10.52
C LEU A 109 -14.68 -9.33 10.17
N GLU A 110 -15.91 -9.58 9.70
CA GLU A 110 -16.89 -8.54 9.39
C GLU A 110 -17.24 -7.68 10.62
N LYS A 111 -17.30 -8.30 11.81
CA LYS A 111 -17.62 -7.60 13.05
C LYS A 111 -16.45 -6.80 13.62
N HIS A 112 -15.23 -7.33 13.58
CA HIS A 112 -14.10 -6.79 14.33
C HIS A 112 -13.07 -6.06 13.45
N ILE A 113 -12.88 -6.51 12.21
CA ILE A 113 -11.82 -6.02 11.32
C ILE A 113 -12.38 -5.15 10.20
N ILE A 114 -13.42 -5.60 9.52
CA ILE A 114 -13.86 -4.96 8.27
C ILE A 114 -14.71 -3.74 8.60
N ASN A 115 -14.18 -2.58 8.25
CA ASN A 115 -14.89 -1.32 8.34
C ASN A 115 -14.82 -0.64 6.97
N PRO A 116 -15.96 -0.25 6.36
CA PRO A 116 -15.94 0.42 5.06
C PRO A 116 -15.23 1.77 5.06
N GLY A 117 -15.07 2.37 6.24
CA GLY A 117 -14.49 3.69 6.41
C GLY A 117 -15.46 4.81 6.00
N THR A 118 -15.35 5.92 6.70
CA THR A 118 -15.81 7.25 6.28
C THR A 118 -14.63 8.20 6.49
N TRP A 119 -14.70 9.42 5.98
CA TRP A 119 -13.61 10.39 6.20
C TRP A 119 -13.28 10.64 7.69
N GLU A 120 -14.24 10.43 8.60
CA GLU A 120 -14.04 10.48 10.06
C GLU A 120 -12.94 9.52 10.56
N ILE A 121 -12.68 8.41 9.85
CA ILE A 121 -11.58 7.50 10.23
C ILE A 121 -10.22 8.16 10.03
N VAL A 122 -10.08 9.04 9.04
CA VAL A 122 -8.83 9.76 8.79
C VAL A 122 -8.57 10.72 9.95
N ASP A 123 -9.60 11.47 10.37
CA ASP A 123 -9.53 12.37 11.52
C ASP A 123 -9.23 11.61 12.82
N TRP A 124 -9.85 10.44 13.00
CA TRP A 124 -9.55 9.58 14.15
C TRP A 124 -8.11 9.07 14.13
N VAL A 125 -7.59 8.59 12.99
CA VAL A 125 -6.19 8.17 12.87
C VAL A 125 -5.26 9.33 13.22
N ARG A 126 -5.53 10.53 12.70
CA ARG A 126 -4.79 11.75 13.06
C ARG A 126 -4.80 12.01 14.57
N SER A 127 -5.90 11.74 15.26
CA SER A 127 -6.00 11.97 16.72
C SER A 127 -5.14 11.02 17.58
N VAL A 128 -4.70 9.88 17.04
CA VAL A 128 -3.99 8.83 17.81
C VAL A 128 -2.51 8.69 17.46
N THR A 129 -2.00 9.45 16.49
CA THR A 129 -0.57 9.47 16.13
C THR A 129 -0.11 10.88 15.80
N SER A 130 1.19 11.16 15.89
CA SER A 130 1.80 12.38 15.35
C SER A 130 2.46 12.18 13.98
N LEU A 131 2.57 10.93 13.52
CA LEU A 131 3.22 10.60 12.25
C LEU A 131 2.46 11.15 11.04
N PRO A 132 3.15 11.37 9.91
CA PRO A 132 2.52 11.63 8.63
C PRO A 132 1.52 10.55 8.21
N ILE A 133 0.39 10.96 7.63
CA ILE A 133 -0.64 10.07 7.11
C ILE A 133 -0.57 10.04 5.58
N VAL A 134 -0.56 8.82 5.03
CA VAL A 134 -0.65 8.53 3.61
C VAL A 134 -1.97 7.82 3.33
N LEU A 135 -2.86 8.40 2.53
CA LEU A 135 -4.09 7.71 2.12
C LEU A 135 -3.85 6.86 0.87
N LYS A 136 -3.98 5.54 1.01
CA LYS A 136 -3.78 4.58 -0.07
C LYS A 136 -5.11 4.08 -0.63
N GLY A 137 -5.23 4.05 -1.95
CA GLY A 137 -6.41 3.50 -2.64
C GLY A 137 -7.26 4.55 -3.34
N ILE A 138 -6.78 5.79 -3.45
CA ILE A 138 -7.49 6.89 -4.10
C ILE A 138 -7.31 6.77 -5.62
N LEU A 139 -8.43 6.74 -6.35
CA LEU A 139 -8.45 6.69 -7.82
C LEU A 139 -9.23 7.83 -8.45
N HIS A 140 -10.06 8.56 -7.69
CA HIS A 140 -10.91 9.63 -8.19
C HIS A 140 -10.41 11.01 -7.73
N PRO A 141 -10.40 12.05 -8.59
CA PRO A 141 -9.94 13.38 -8.22
C PRO A 141 -10.80 14.07 -7.15
N ASP A 142 -12.08 13.74 -7.02
CA ASP A 142 -12.91 14.27 -5.92
C ASP A 142 -12.47 13.74 -4.56
N ASP A 143 -12.14 12.45 -4.48
CA ASP A 143 -11.63 11.86 -3.24
C ASP A 143 -10.27 12.47 -2.86
N ALA A 144 -9.42 12.79 -3.85
CA ALA A 144 -8.17 13.52 -3.59
C ALA A 144 -8.41 14.95 -3.08
N ARG A 145 -9.44 15.65 -3.58
CA ARG A 145 -9.84 16.97 -3.08
C ARG A 145 -10.43 16.92 -1.68
N GLU A 146 -11.11 15.84 -1.34
CA GLU A 146 -11.63 15.62 0.00
C GLU A 146 -10.49 15.28 0.97
N ALA A 147 -9.62 14.36 0.58
CA ALA A 147 -8.46 13.90 1.35
C ALA A 147 -7.59 15.05 1.88
N ILE A 148 -7.31 16.08 1.06
CA ILE A 148 -6.51 17.25 1.46
C ILE A 148 -7.17 18.13 2.54
N LYS A 149 -8.43 17.86 2.91
CA LYS A 149 -9.12 18.54 4.02
C LYS A 149 -8.83 17.90 5.39
N HIS A 150 -8.22 16.71 5.43
CA HIS A 150 -8.07 15.85 6.62
C HIS A 150 -6.64 15.75 7.20
N ASP A 151 -5.83 16.83 7.15
CA ASP A 151 -4.45 16.87 7.66
C ASP A 151 -3.57 15.66 7.29
N ILE A 152 -3.63 15.25 6.03
CA ILE A 152 -2.77 14.19 5.48
C ILE A 152 -1.55 14.78 4.77
N GLN A 153 -0.49 13.98 4.62
CA GLN A 153 0.76 14.43 3.99
C GLN A 153 0.96 13.84 2.60
N ALA A 154 0.30 12.72 2.28
CA ALA A 154 0.39 12.14 0.95
C ALA A 154 -0.83 11.30 0.54
N ILE A 155 -0.96 11.10 -0.77
CA ILE A 155 -1.89 10.16 -1.38
C ILE A 155 -1.10 9.08 -2.12
N GLN A 156 -1.44 7.81 -1.95
CA GLN A 156 -0.93 6.71 -2.76
C GLN A 156 -2.03 6.22 -3.72
N VAL A 157 -1.89 6.59 -4.99
CA VAL A 157 -2.76 6.15 -6.08
C VAL A 157 -2.60 4.65 -6.27
N SER A 158 -3.64 3.90 -5.95
CA SER A 158 -3.61 2.44 -5.90
C SER A 158 -4.99 1.87 -6.22
N ASN A 159 -5.02 0.76 -6.96
CA ASN A 159 -6.20 -0.08 -7.12
C ASN A 159 -6.00 -1.44 -6.43
N HIS A 160 -5.19 -1.46 -5.38
CA HIS A 160 -4.79 -2.66 -4.65
C HIS A 160 -4.10 -3.72 -5.55
N GLY A 161 -3.45 -3.27 -6.63
CA GLY A 161 -2.86 -4.14 -7.63
C GLY A 161 -3.89 -4.98 -8.40
N GLY A 162 -5.10 -4.45 -8.60
CA GLY A 162 -6.20 -5.10 -9.32
C GLY A 162 -6.81 -6.28 -8.57
N ARG A 163 -6.90 -6.20 -7.23
CA ARG A 163 -7.36 -7.32 -6.37
C ARG A 163 -8.73 -7.11 -5.73
N ASN A 164 -9.23 -5.88 -5.72
CA ASN A 164 -10.49 -5.54 -5.05
C ASN A 164 -11.63 -5.50 -6.06
N ILE A 165 -11.86 -4.34 -6.69
CA ILE A 165 -12.88 -4.16 -7.73
C ILE A 165 -12.20 -4.27 -9.11
N ASP A 166 -12.72 -5.18 -9.94
CA ASP A 166 -12.30 -5.30 -11.33
C ASP A 166 -12.80 -4.12 -12.16
N GLU A 167 -12.20 -3.86 -13.32
CA GLU A 167 -12.53 -2.71 -14.19
C GLU A 167 -12.25 -1.32 -13.58
N THR A 168 -11.54 -1.25 -12.46
CA THR A 168 -10.95 0.02 -12.01
C THR A 168 -9.90 0.50 -13.01
N PRO A 169 -9.77 1.82 -13.22
CA PRO A 169 -8.77 2.34 -14.15
C PRO A 169 -7.36 1.88 -13.74
N PRO A 170 -6.44 1.66 -14.70
CA PRO A 170 -5.03 1.52 -14.39
C PRO A 170 -4.54 2.75 -13.62
N THR A 171 -3.77 2.54 -12.56
CA THR A 171 -3.33 3.62 -11.65
C THR A 171 -2.54 4.72 -12.35
N LEU A 172 -1.75 4.38 -13.37
CA LEU A 172 -1.03 5.37 -14.19
C LEU A 172 -1.97 6.30 -14.98
N TYR A 173 -3.19 5.86 -15.29
CA TYR A 173 -4.20 6.68 -15.98
C TYR A 173 -4.94 7.60 -15.01
N ALA A 174 -5.18 7.14 -13.77
CA ALA A 174 -5.76 7.97 -12.71
C ALA A 174 -4.77 9.02 -12.19
N LEU A 175 -3.47 8.71 -12.17
CA LEU A 175 -2.42 9.53 -11.58
C LEU A 175 -2.44 11.01 -12.01
N PRO A 176 -2.51 11.38 -13.31
CA PRO A 176 -2.50 12.80 -13.70
C PRO A 176 -3.68 13.61 -13.17
N GLU A 177 -4.86 12.98 -13.04
CA GLU A 177 -6.05 13.64 -12.49
C GLU A 177 -5.90 13.89 -10.98
N ILE A 178 -5.31 12.94 -10.26
CA ILE A 178 -4.98 13.09 -8.84
C ILE A 178 -3.93 14.19 -8.64
N ILE A 179 -2.86 14.20 -9.44
CA ILE A 179 -1.80 15.22 -9.39
C ILE A 179 -2.40 16.62 -9.57
N LYS A 180 -3.28 16.78 -10.56
CA LYS A 180 -4.01 18.04 -10.79
C LYS A 180 -4.92 18.38 -9.60
N ALA A 181 -5.62 17.41 -9.03
CA ALA A 181 -6.55 17.63 -7.92
C ALA A 181 -5.87 18.09 -6.63
N VAL A 182 -4.70 17.52 -6.28
CA VAL A 182 -3.96 17.91 -5.08
C VAL A 182 -3.20 19.22 -5.23
N ASN A 183 -2.83 19.58 -6.48
CA ASN A 183 -2.16 20.84 -6.82
C ASN A 183 -0.97 21.19 -5.89
N GLY A 184 -0.10 20.20 -5.65
CA GLY A 184 1.11 20.36 -4.84
C GLY A 184 0.90 20.51 -3.32
N LYS A 185 -0.33 20.36 -2.80
CA LYS A 185 -0.61 20.48 -1.36
C LYS A 185 -0.11 19.30 -0.53
N VAL A 186 -0.01 18.12 -1.14
CA VAL A 186 0.44 16.87 -0.53
C VAL A 186 1.30 16.10 -1.53
N GLU A 187 2.15 15.19 -1.07
CA GLU A 187 2.88 14.30 -1.95
C GLU A 187 1.94 13.27 -2.61
N VAL A 188 2.32 12.77 -3.79
CA VAL A 188 1.57 11.72 -4.48
C VAL A 188 2.50 10.56 -4.81
N TYR A 189 2.13 9.36 -4.40
CA TYR A 189 2.80 8.12 -4.75
C TYR A 189 1.89 7.27 -5.62
N VAL A 190 2.44 6.24 -6.25
CA VAL A 190 1.64 5.31 -7.07
C VAL A 190 2.15 3.88 -6.95
N ASP A 191 1.23 2.92 -6.96
CA ASP A 191 1.53 1.50 -7.16
C ASP A 191 0.65 0.90 -8.27
N GLY A 192 0.78 -0.41 -8.49
CA GLY A 192 -0.02 -1.13 -9.48
C GLY A 192 0.69 -1.20 -10.83
N GLY A 193 1.00 -2.42 -11.27
CA GLY A 193 1.58 -2.65 -12.60
C GLY A 193 3.06 -2.29 -12.81
N ILE A 194 3.74 -1.61 -11.88
CA ILE A 194 5.18 -1.25 -12.02
C ILE A 194 6.05 -2.50 -12.10
N ARG A 195 6.70 -2.75 -13.25
CA ARG A 195 7.56 -3.93 -13.47
C ARG A 195 8.91 -3.60 -14.09
N GLN A 196 9.03 -2.45 -14.75
CA GLN A 196 10.23 -2.04 -15.45
C GLN A 196 10.68 -0.65 -15.04
N GLY A 197 11.96 -0.33 -15.26
CA GLY A 197 12.50 1.01 -15.04
C GLY A 197 11.76 2.12 -15.80
N THR A 198 11.27 1.82 -17.02
CA THR A 198 10.49 2.79 -17.79
C THR A 198 9.10 3.05 -17.19
N ASP A 199 8.54 2.13 -16.39
CA ASP A 199 7.29 2.37 -15.67
C ASP A 199 7.51 3.37 -14.55
N VAL A 200 8.64 3.25 -13.84
CA VAL A 200 9.09 4.21 -12.82
C VAL A 200 9.25 5.59 -13.44
N LEU A 201 9.99 5.68 -14.55
CA LEU A 201 10.21 6.94 -15.26
C LEU A 201 8.90 7.62 -15.67
N LYS A 202 7.95 6.88 -16.25
CA LYS A 202 6.64 7.41 -16.64
C LYS A 202 5.84 7.91 -15.44
N ALA A 203 5.83 7.16 -14.34
CA ALA A 203 5.12 7.56 -13.12
C ALA A 203 5.68 8.87 -12.55
N LEU A 204 7.00 8.99 -12.45
CA LEU A 204 7.66 10.21 -11.98
C LEU A 204 7.42 11.40 -12.93
N ALA A 205 7.51 11.19 -14.25
CA ALA A 205 7.22 12.21 -15.26
C ALA A 205 5.77 12.72 -15.20
N LEU A 206 4.84 11.88 -14.77
CA LEU A 206 3.43 12.24 -14.55
C LEU A 206 3.18 12.88 -13.18
N GLY A 207 4.20 13.09 -12.36
CA GLY A 207 4.15 13.85 -11.11
C GLY A 207 4.18 13.03 -9.83
N ALA A 208 4.26 11.69 -9.91
CA ALA A 208 4.48 10.90 -8.69
C ALA A 208 5.83 11.24 -8.07
N ARG A 209 5.89 11.31 -6.74
CA ARG A 209 7.11 11.50 -5.94
C ARG A 209 7.92 10.21 -5.83
N ALA A 210 7.23 9.07 -5.77
CA ALA A 210 7.81 7.74 -5.68
C ALA A 210 6.81 6.69 -6.17
N VAL A 211 7.32 5.50 -6.48
CA VAL A 211 6.53 4.32 -6.83
C VAL A 211 6.68 3.22 -5.78
N PHE A 212 5.64 2.41 -5.60
CA PHE A 212 5.67 1.22 -4.73
C PHE A 212 5.45 -0.06 -5.53
N VAL A 213 6.15 -1.13 -5.14
CA VAL A 213 6.12 -2.45 -5.78
C VAL A 213 5.68 -3.51 -4.78
N GLY A 214 4.64 -4.28 -5.13
CA GLY A 214 4.12 -5.37 -4.30
C GLY A 214 4.61 -6.74 -4.75
N ARG A 215 3.88 -7.35 -5.70
CA ARG A 215 4.15 -8.71 -6.23
C ARG A 215 5.63 -9.00 -6.54
N PRO A 216 6.39 -8.15 -7.25
CA PRO A 216 7.80 -8.44 -7.53
C PRO A 216 8.64 -8.73 -6.29
N ILE A 217 8.40 -8.01 -5.18
CA ILE A 217 9.13 -8.20 -3.91
C ILE A 217 8.85 -9.59 -3.33
N VAL A 218 7.59 -10.01 -3.33
CA VAL A 218 7.21 -11.35 -2.85
C VAL A 218 7.82 -12.44 -3.73
N TRP A 219 8.01 -12.19 -5.03
CA TRP A 219 8.57 -13.18 -5.95
C TRP A 219 10.08 -13.33 -5.72
N GLY A 220 10.78 -12.21 -5.48
CA GLY A 220 12.17 -12.22 -5.04
C GLY A 220 12.33 -12.97 -3.72
N LEU A 221 11.48 -12.67 -2.73
CA LEU A 221 11.47 -13.35 -1.44
C LEU A 221 11.30 -14.86 -1.56
N ALA A 222 10.37 -15.31 -2.42
CA ALA A 222 10.13 -16.74 -2.65
C ALA A 222 11.29 -17.42 -3.40
N CYS A 223 12.03 -16.67 -4.21
CA CYS A 223 13.12 -17.21 -5.02
C CYS A 223 14.40 -17.41 -4.20
N ASN A 224 14.80 -16.41 -3.39
CA ASN A 224 16.06 -16.48 -2.63
C ASN A 224 16.05 -15.59 -1.38
N GLY A 225 14.94 -15.52 -0.66
CA GLY A 225 14.87 -14.79 0.60
C GLY A 225 15.21 -13.30 0.45
N GLU A 226 16.02 -12.78 1.37
CA GLU A 226 16.50 -11.38 1.37
C GLU A 226 17.26 -11.03 0.09
N ASP A 227 18.21 -11.85 -0.34
CA ASP A 227 19.00 -11.64 -1.56
C ASP A 227 18.10 -11.54 -2.79
N GLY A 228 17.04 -12.34 -2.86
CA GLY A 228 16.08 -12.28 -3.96
C GLY A 228 15.27 -10.97 -3.96
N VAL A 229 14.93 -10.42 -2.79
CA VAL A 229 14.31 -9.09 -2.67
C VAL A 229 15.29 -8.01 -3.12
N TYR A 230 16.55 -8.09 -2.69
CA TYR A 230 17.61 -7.18 -3.08
C TYR A 230 17.82 -7.18 -4.59
N ASP A 231 17.86 -8.36 -5.22
CA ASP A 231 18.02 -8.51 -6.67
C ASP A 231 16.89 -7.86 -7.45
N VAL A 232 15.63 -8.02 -7.03
CA VAL A 232 14.48 -7.37 -7.67
C VAL A 232 14.62 -5.85 -7.63
N LEU A 233 15.00 -5.30 -6.47
CA LEU A 233 15.15 -3.86 -6.27
C LEU A 233 16.34 -3.31 -7.08
N ARG A 234 17.45 -4.05 -7.11
CA ARG A 234 18.63 -3.73 -7.91
C ARG A 234 18.34 -3.74 -9.41
N ILE A 235 17.63 -4.76 -9.91
CA ILE A 235 17.23 -4.84 -11.32
C ILE A 235 16.37 -3.64 -11.69
N LEU A 236 15.33 -3.34 -10.90
CA LEU A 236 14.44 -2.22 -11.18
C LEU A 236 15.17 -0.87 -11.11
N GLY A 237 16.09 -0.70 -10.16
CA GLY A 237 16.94 0.48 -10.03
C GLY A 237 17.85 0.67 -11.25
N ASN A 238 18.53 -0.39 -11.68
CA ASN A 238 19.39 -0.36 -12.86
C ASN A 238 18.57 -0.01 -14.11
N GLU A 239 17.44 -0.68 -14.35
CA GLU A 239 16.59 -0.38 -15.50
C GLU A 239 16.09 1.08 -15.48
N PHE A 240 15.79 1.62 -14.31
CA PHE A 240 15.37 3.01 -14.16
C PHE A 240 16.51 3.98 -14.51
N GLU A 241 17.74 3.71 -14.07
CA GLU A 241 18.93 4.48 -14.43
C GLU A 241 19.20 4.45 -15.95
N TYR A 242 19.06 3.28 -16.58
CA TYR A 242 19.12 3.17 -18.05
C TYR A 242 18.03 4.00 -18.72
N ALA A 243 16.79 3.92 -18.24
CA ALA A 243 15.67 4.67 -18.80
C ALA A 243 15.89 6.20 -18.68
N MET A 244 16.39 6.68 -17.53
CA MET A 244 16.78 8.07 -17.34
C MET A 244 17.86 8.50 -18.35
N SER A 245 18.91 7.69 -18.51
CA SER A 245 20.02 7.96 -19.43
C SER A 245 19.55 8.08 -20.89
N PHE A 246 18.68 7.17 -21.34
CA PHE A 246 18.10 7.22 -22.69
C PHE A 246 17.12 8.39 -22.88
N ALA A 247 16.48 8.86 -21.81
CA ALA A 247 15.60 10.02 -21.82
C ALA A 247 16.34 11.36 -21.66
N GLY A 248 17.68 11.34 -21.52
CA GLY A 248 18.48 12.55 -21.29
C GLY A 248 18.30 13.17 -19.90
N CYS A 249 17.82 12.40 -18.92
CA CYS A 249 17.63 12.85 -17.54
C CYS A 249 18.88 12.49 -16.71
N SER A 250 19.63 13.49 -16.25
CA SER A 250 20.83 13.31 -15.40
C SER A 250 20.50 13.29 -13.91
N SER A 251 19.32 13.78 -13.54
CA SER A 251 18.81 13.85 -12.19
C SER A 251 17.30 13.61 -12.17
N LEU A 252 16.74 13.36 -10.98
CA LEU A 252 15.28 13.25 -10.82
C LEU A 252 14.54 14.55 -11.18
N ALA A 253 15.20 15.70 -11.08
CA ALA A 253 14.62 17.00 -11.42
C ALA A 253 14.42 17.18 -12.93
N ASP A 254 15.17 16.45 -13.75
CA ASP A 254 15.07 16.48 -15.21
C ASP A 254 13.85 15.66 -15.72
N ILE A 255 13.26 14.83 -14.86
CA ILE A 255 12.10 14.00 -15.21
C ILE A 255 10.84 14.86 -15.14
N THR A 256 10.43 15.41 -16.28
CA THR A 256 9.21 16.24 -16.37
C THR A 256 8.16 15.63 -17.29
N SER A 257 6.94 16.18 -17.29
CA SER A 257 5.83 15.68 -18.13
C SER A 257 6.07 15.77 -19.65
N ASP A 258 7.13 16.45 -20.09
CA ASP A 258 7.49 16.59 -21.49
C ASP A 258 8.03 15.31 -22.12
N ILE A 259 8.70 14.45 -21.35
CA ILE A 259 9.29 13.18 -21.83
C ILE A 259 8.25 12.06 -22.05
N VAL A 260 6.97 12.31 -21.72
CA VAL A 260 5.88 11.36 -21.95
C VAL A 260 4.75 11.98 -22.78
N ARG A 261 4.17 11.17 -23.67
CA ARG A 261 2.98 11.54 -24.46
C ARG A 261 2.04 10.34 -24.51
N HIS A 262 0.75 10.59 -24.29
CA HIS A 262 -0.25 9.56 -24.51
C HIS A 262 -0.35 9.25 -26.01
N LYS A 263 -0.49 7.97 -26.39
CA LYS A 263 -0.48 7.53 -27.80
C LYS A 263 -1.48 8.28 -28.69
N THR A 264 -2.61 8.73 -28.12
CA THR A 264 -3.64 9.49 -28.85
C THR A 264 -3.17 10.84 -29.35
N HIS A 265 -2.05 11.36 -28.84
CA HIS A 265 -1.41 12.56 -29.38
C HIS A 265 -1.00 12.38 -30.84
N TYR A 266 -0.52 11.19 -31.21
CA TYR A 266 -0.04 10.90 -32.55
C TYR A 266 -1.12 10.39 -33.50
N THR A 267 -2.28 9.97 -32.99
CA THR A 267 -3.39 9.43 -33.80
C THR A 267 -4.47 10.47 -34.12
N LYS A 268 -4.31 11.72 -33.69
CA LYS A 268 -5.24 12.83 -33.96
C LYS A 268 -4.81 13.69 -35.17
N GLN A 269 -3.94 13.16 -36.03
CA GLN A 269 -3.55 13.77 -37.31
C GLN A 269 -4.45 13.29 -38.43
#